data_AF-A0A9D1C6W9-F1
#
_entry.id   AF-A0A9D1C6W9-F1
#
_cell.length_a   1.000
_cell.length_b   1.000
_cell.length_c   1.000
_cell.angle_alpha   90.00
_cell.angle_beta   90.00
_cell.angle_gamma   90.00
#
_symmetry.space_group_name_H-M   'P 1'
#
loop_
_entity.id
_entity.type
_entity.pdbx_description
1 polymer ?
#
loop_
_entity_poly.entity_id
_entity_poly.type
_entity_poly.pdbx_seq_one_letter_code
_entity_poly.pdbx_strand_id
1 'polypeptide(L)'
;MAYISDDDGRLHDLFPGTNIKQGDQTLAAGMVPKLGLGRTGQIEVDVIDLTLDRWNVGYSRNLVGFKKRRWRKDESAYLGFIRSAVERDHSSSTTDSILELDSEKDRLNLLRSVSERIWEADFESYSRFTGQKLIFKTGDETVLNIIAGGGGICSEKVQALKFLTDNLGYESEYLLAGPNAEKPIPEEKLRELLTTFEFDFSKRYMRYWEHMALLYHLDGSDIVVDATNGNIPFIFLVGPDVDKMLNRRDKVPVSVRMSLNTESFYYHRVTQDIPEDLLNALEGWIPEADLIEVFENELGLYISERFFVMPLVYKNRKEFLGLERRYKTACERVGLHCAIDEEWNLDSEIGQQFVKQHPFASRQIMACEEHLLFRYNESEGQDHKAGIVVVDLQG
;
A
#
# COMPACT_ATOMS: atom_id res chain seq x y z
N MET A 1 14.88 -1.95 12.25
CA MET A 1 16.00 -1.01 12.08
C MET A 1 16.65 -0.76 13.44
N ALA A 2 17.96 -0.97 13.61
CA ALA A 2 18.66 -0.80 14.89
C ALA A 2 19.64 0.39 14.89
N TYR A 3 19.89 0.99 13.74
CA TYR A 3 20.93 2.00 13.51
C TYR A 3 20.35 3.36 13.11
N ILE A 4 21.01 4.44 13.53
CA ILE A 4 20.79 5.81 13.10
C ILE A 4 21.26 5.95 11.64
N SER A 5 20.45 6.57 10.80
CA SER A 5 20.80 6.93 9.43
C SER A 5 20.95 8.44 9.29
N ASP A 6 22.00 8.89 8.61
CA ASP A 6 22.07 10.29 8.13
C ASP A 6 21.23 10.51 6.87
N ASP A 7 21.13 11.76 6.42
CA ASP A 7 20.37 12.18 5.24
C ASP A 7 20.93 11.61 3.94
N ASP A 8 22.15 11.08 3.96
CA ASP A 8 22.77 10.37 2.85
C ASP A 8 22.49 8.86 2.90
N GLY A 9 21.71 8.38 3.87
CA GLY A 9 21.40 6.96 4.03
C GLY A 9 22.55 6.12 4.58
N ARG A 10 23.60 6.74 5.12
CA ARG A 10 24.70 6.04 5.78
C ARG A 10 24.29 5.69 7.20
N LEU A 11 24.53 4.44 7.57
CA LEU A 11 24.29 3.95 8.92
C LEU A 11 25.49 4.28 9.80
N HIS A 12 25.21 4.85 10.97
CA HIS A 12 26.21 5.22 11.96
C HIS A 12 26.07 4.33 13.20
N ASP A 13 25.63 4.91 14.32
CA ASP A 13 25.47 4.23 15.60
C ASP A 13 24.15 3.48 15.72
N LEU A 14 24.02 2.62 16.73
CA LEU A 14 22.73 2.08 17.13
C LEU A 14 21.84 3.19 17.70
N PHE A 15 20.52 3.07 17.55
CA PHE A 15 19.58 4.01 18.19
C PHE A 15 19.82 4.04 19.71
N PRO A 16 19.91 5.22 20.34
CA PRO A 16 20.06 5.32 21.78
C PRO A 16 18.98 4.52 22.51
N GLY A 17 19.39 3.62 23.41
CA GLY A 17 18.48 2.71 24.12
C GLY A 17 18.25 1.36 23.44
N THR A 18 18.77 1.12 22.22
CA THR A 18 18.76 -0.21 21.58
C THR A 18 19.80 -1.10 22.25
N ASN A 19 19.36 -2.24 22.78
CA ASN A 19 20.25 -3.27 23.31
C ASN A 19 20.19 -4.49 22.41
N ILE A 20 21.33 -4.90 21.86
CA ILE A 20 21.47 -6.21 21.23
C ILE A 20 21.76 -7.20 22.35
N LYS A 21 20.97 -8.26 22.47
CA LYS A 21 21.16 -9.32 23.46
C LYS A 21 21.41 -10.65 22.76
N GLN A 22 22.13 -11.53 23.42
CA GLN A 22 22.23 -12.94 23.08
C GLN A 22 21.94 -13.75 24.35
N GLY A 23 20.78 -14.40 24.39
CA GLY A 23 20.20 -14.88 25.65
C GLY A 23 19.99 -13.72 26.63
N ASP A 24 20.44 -13.90 27.87
CA ASP A 24 20.33 -12.87 28.93
C ASP A 24 21.44 -11.80 28.87
N GLN A 25 22.41 -11.93 27.97
CA GLN A 25 23.57 -11.05 27.89
C GLN A 25 23.36 -9.93 26.86
N THR A 26 23.43 -8.66 27.27
CA THR A 26 23.57 -7.53 26.35
C THR A 26 24.97 -7.52 25.72
N LEU A 27 25.03 -7.49 24.39
CA LEU A 27 26.24 -7.37 23.59
C LEU A 27 26.60 -5.89 23.41
N ALA A 28 27.82 -5.51 23.83
CA ALA A 28 28.37 -4.20 23.54
C ALA A 28 28.90 -4.12 22.10
N ALA A 29 29.04 -2.91 21.56
CA ALA A 29 29.62 -2.68 20.24
C ALA A 29 31.03 -3.31 20.14
N GLY A 30 31.28 -4.09 19.09
CA GLY A 30 32.53 -4.81 18.86
C GLY A 30 32.65 -6.18 19.55
N MET A 31 31.67 -6.57 20.36
CA MET A 31 31.61 -7.91 20.95
C MET A 31 31.17 -8.93 19.89
N VAL A 32 31.97 -9.98 19.67
CA VAL A 32 31.64 -11.03 18.69
C VAL A 32 30.53 -11.92 19.28
N PRO A 33 29.38 -12.06 18.60
CA PRO A 33 28.33 -12.98 19.05
C PRO A 33 28.83 -14.43 19.08
N LYS A 34 28.32 -15.21 20.03
CA LYS A 34 28.60 -16.64 20.09
C LYS A 34 27.74 -17.40 19.09
N LEU A 35 28.28 -18.49 18.54
CA LEU A 35 27.50 -19.44 17.77
C LEU A 35 26.70 -20.32 18.74
N GLY A 36 25.41 -20.46 18.47
CA GLY A 36 24.53 -21.49 19.03
C GLY A 36 24.23 -22.57 18.00
N LEU A 37 23.66 -23.68 18.44
CA LEU A 37 23.20 -24.75 17.56
C LEU A 37 21.72 -24.54 17.23
N GLY A 38 21.41 -24.34 15.95
CA GLY A 38 20.07 -24.31 15.40
C GLY A 38 19.77 -25.59 14.62
N ARG A 39 18.49 -25.81 14.32
CA ARG A 39 18.06 -26.93 13.46
C ARG A 39 17.23 -26.42 12.30
N THR A 40 17.58 -26.90 11.10
CA THR A 40 16.76 -26.77 9.89
C THR A 40 16.42 -28.18 9.39
N GLY A 41 15.19 -28.61 9.68
CA GLY A 41 14.77 -30.01 9.50
C GLY A 41 15.61 -30.96 10.38
N GLN A 42 16.35 -31.88 9.75
CA GLN A 42 17.26 -32.83 10.43
C GLN A 42 18.73 -32.37 10.47
N ILE A 43 19.04 -31.18 9.95
CA ILE A 43 20.42 -30.68 9.86
C ILE A 43 20.67 -29.70 10.99
N GLU A 44 21.74 -29.94 11.75
CA GLU A 44 22.25 -28.97 12.74
C GLU A 44 23.09 -27.92 12.02
N VAL A 45 22.79 -26.65 12.29
CA VAL A 45 23.44 -25.48 11.69
C VAL A 45 23.85 -24.53 12.79
N ASP A 46 25.03 -23.91 12.65
CA ASP A 46 25.44 -22.85 13.57
C ASP A 46 24.59 -21.60 13.32
N VAL A 47 23.95 -21.10 14.38
CA VAL A 47 23.11 -19.89 14.34
C VAL A 47 23.62 -18.87 15.33
N ILE A 48 23.49 -17.60 14.99
CA ILE A 48 23.68 -16.51 15.93
C ILE A 48 22.29 -16.03 16.32
N ASP A 49 21.83 -16.43 17.49
CA ASP A 49 20.55 -15.96 18.03
C ASP A 49 20.76 -14.62 18.74
N LEU A 50 20.12 -13.56 18.22
CA LEU A 50 20.18 -12.21 18.75
C LEU A 50 18.77 -11.70 19.01
N THR A 51 18.54 -11.19 20.22
CA THR A 51 17.34 -10.44 20.57
C THR A 51 17.64 -8.96 20.51
N LEU A 52 16.80 -8.20 19.80
CA LEU A 52 16.89 -6.74 19.75
C LEU A 52 15.86 -6.17 20.73
N ASP A 53 16.31 -5.70 21.89
CA ASP A 53 15.48 -5.00 22.85
C ASP A 53 15.40 -3.51 22.49
N ARG A 54 14.18 -3.05 22.20
CA ARG A 54 13.87 -1.68 21.74
C ARG A 54 12.80 -1.00 22.60
N TRP A 55 12.49 -1.53 23.79
CA TRP A 55 11.36 -1.06 24.60
C TRP A 55 11.44 0.45 24.96
N ASN A 56 12.65 0.99 25.08
CA ASN A 56 12.89 2.39 25.45
C ASN A 56 13.36 3.28 24.29
N VAL A 57 13.29 2.79 23.05
CA VAL A 57 13.73 3.56 21.87
C VAL A 57 12.56 4.38 21.37
N GLY A 58 12.60 5.70 21.54
CA GLY A 58 11.77 6.61 20.75
C GLY A 58 12.16 6.49 19.29
N TYR A 59 11.21 6.16 18.41
CA TYR A 59 11.49 5.97 16.99
C TYR A 59 11.42 7.30 16.24
N SER A 60 12.58 7.93 16.01
CA SER A 60 12.73 9.04 15.07
C SER A 60 13.42 8.51 13.81
N ARG A 61 12.64 8.19 12.78
CA ARG A 61 13.20 7.76 11.49
C ARG A 61 13.67 8.98 10.71
N ASN A 62 14.94 9.01 10.34
CA ASN A 62 15.37 9.89 9.26
C ASN A 62 14.79 9.36 7.95
N LEU A 63 13.63 9.87 7.54
CA LEU A 63 12.91 9.40 6.36
C LEU A 63 13.70 9.63 5.07
N VAL A 64 14.38 10.78 4.96
CA VAL A 64 15.23 11.13 3.81
C VAL A 64 16.37 10.11 3.68
N GLY A 65 17.10 9.88 4.76
CA GLY A 65 18.16 8.88 4.82
C GLY A 65 17.69 7.48 4.50
N PHE A 66 16.56 7.08 5.09
CA PHE A 66 15.93 5.78 4.83
C PHE A 66 15.65 5.59 3.34
N LYS A 67 14.98 6.55 2.70
CA LYS A 67 14.61 6.49 1.28
C LYS A 67 15.85 6.45 0.38
N LYS A 68 16.85 7.31 0.61
CA LYS A 68 18.10 7.27 -0.16
C LYS A 68 18.84 5.93 -0.05
N ARG A 69 18.85 5.32 1.15
CA ARG A 69 19.47 4.01 1.35
C ARG A 69 18.74 2.92 0.56
N ARG A 70 17.41 2.93 0.56
CA ARG A 70 16.59 1.99 -0.23
C ARG A 70 16.80 2.19 -1.73
N TRP A 71 16.86 3.45 -2.19
CA TRP A 71 17.17 3.79 -3.57
C TRP A 71 18.49 3.16 -4.04
N ARG A 72 19.59 3.42 -3.33
CA ARG A 72 20.92 2.92 -3.69
C ARG A 72 21.02 1.40 -3.77
N LYS A 73 20.17 0.67 -3.06
CA LYS A 73 20.20 -0.80 -3.05
C LYS A 73 19.81 -1.39 -4.40
N ASP A 74 18.81 -0.80 -5.05
CA ASP A 74 18.17 -1.35 -6.26
C ASP A 74 17.99 -0.27 -7.35
N GLU A 75 18.89 0.72 -7.38
CA GLU A 75 18.84 1.91 -8.24
C GLU A 75 18.63 1.60 -9.73
N SER A 76 19.32 0.58 -10.24
CA SER A 76 19.19 0.17 -11.64
C SER A 76 17.78 -0.32 -11.99
N ALA A 77 17.10 -0.99 -11.04
CA ALA A 77 15.73 -1.44 -11.24
C ALA A 77 14.76 -0.24 -11.28
N TYR A 78 14.95 0.73 -10.40
CA TYR A 78 14.12 1.94 -10.35
C TYR A 78 14.29 2.82 -11.60
N LEU A 79 15.54 3.06 -12.02
CA LEU A 79 15.83 3.80 -13.25
C LEU A 79 15.34 3.05 -14.49
N GLY A 80 15.46 1.72 -14.51
CA GLY A 80 14.91 0.87 -15.57
C GLY A 80 13.38 0.98 -15.65
N PHE A 81 12.70 0.98 -14.50
CA PHE A 81 11.25 1.18 -14.43
C PHE A 81 10.83 2.55 -14.98
N ILE A 82 11.48 3.63 -14.53
CA ILE A 82 11.21 5.01 -14.99
C ILE A 82 11.40 5.12 -16.50
N ARG A 83 12.53 4.64 -17.03
CA ARG A 83 12.80 4.62 -18.46
C ARG A 83 11.71 3.85 -19.22
N SER A 84 11.35 2.66 -18.76
CA SER A 84 10.32 1.84 -19.41
C SER A 84 8.94 2.51 -19.45
N ALA A 85 8.61 3.30 -18.42
CA ALA A 85 7.38 4.08 -18.36
C ALA A 85 7.35 5.17 -19.45
N VAL A 86 8.48 5.87 -19.66
CA VAL A 86 8.59 6.92 -20.69
C VAL A 86 8.64 6.33 -22.10
N GLU A 87 9.36 5.22 -22.30
CA GLU A 87 9.48 4.53 -23.61
C GLU A 87 8.15 3.99 -24.14
N ARG A 88 7.16 3.76 -23.26
CA ARG A 88 5.84 3.30 -23.66
C ARG A 88 5.14 4.26 -24.63
N ASP A 89 5.29 5.56 -24.39
CA ASP A 89 4.53 6.61 -25.10
C ASP A 89 5.43 7.49 -25.98
N HIS A 90 6.74 7.29 -25.93
CA HIS A 90 7.74 8.12 -26.58
C HIS A 90 8.77 7.30 -27.37
N SER A 91 9.30 7.90 -28.44
CA SER A 91 10.41 7.29 -29.18
C SER A 91 11.70 7.30 -28.36
N SER A 92 12.64 6.38 -28.62
CA SER A 92 13.89 6.29 -27.87
C SER A 92 14.67 7.61 -27.76
N SER A 93 14.75 8.40 -28.83
CA SER A 93 15.43 9.70 -28.80
C SER A 93 14.68 10.74 -27.95
N THR A 94 13.35 10.68 -27.92
CA THR A 94 12.52 11.54 -27.06
C THR A 94 12.64 11.11 -25.60
N THR A 95 12.68 9.80 -25.33
CA THR A 95 12.89 9.26 -23.98
C THR A 95 14.19 9.78 -23.39
N ASP A 96 15.31 9.68 -24.11
CA ASP A 96 16.60 10.11 -23.58
C ASP A 96 16.58 11.61 -23.23
N SER A 97 15.99 12.44 -24.09
CA SER A 97 15.78 13.87 -23.81
C SER A 97 14.87 14.13 -22.60
N ILE A 98 13.80 13.33 -22.42
CA ILE A 98 12.91 13.47 -21.25
C ILE A 98 13.66 13.13 -19.97
N LEU A 99 14.48 12.08 -19.98
CA LEU A 99 15.23 11.60 -18.82
C LEU A 99 16.37 12.54 -18.41
N GLU A 100 16.80 13.47 -19.28
CA GLU A 100 17.72 14.56 -18.93
C GLU A 100 17.06 15.62 -18.03
N LEU A 101 15.72 15.72 -18.05
CA LEU A 101 14.92 16.63 -17.21
C LEU A 101 15.25 18.12 -17.38
N ASP A 102 15.81 18.51 -18.53
CA ASP A 102 16.31 19.87 -18.78
C ASP A 102 15.18 20.91 -18.90
N SER A 103 13.99 20.52 -19.36
CA SER A 103 12.86 21.44 -19.54
C SER A 103 11.68 21.11 -18.62
N GLU A 104 10.85 22.12 -18.32
CA GLU A 104 9.57 21.96 -17.60
C GLU A 104 8.67 20.91 -18.27
N LYS A 105 8.63 20.92 -19.60
CA LYS A 105 7.85 19.95 -20.38
C LYS A 105 8.36 18.53 -20.19
N ASP A 106 9.67 18.33 -20.13
CA ASP A 106 10.28 17.02 -19.93
C ASP A 106 9.99 16.47 -18.54
N ARG A 107 10.11 17.33 -17.51
CA ARG A 107 9.73 16.97 -16.14
C ARG A 107 8.24 16.61 -16.03
N LEU A 108 7.37 17.37 -16.68
CA LEU A 108 5.95 17.09 -16.69
C LEU A 108 5.62 15.76 -17.39
N ASN A 109 6.27 15.48 -18.53
CA ASN A 109 6.08 14.23 -19.27
C ASN A 109 6.57 13.04 -18.45
N LEU A 110 7.75 13.12 -17.82
CA LEU A 110 8.25 12.06 -16.96
C LEU A 110 7.26 11.79 -15.81
N LEU A 111 6.82 12.85 -15.12
CA LEU A 111 5.87 12.71 -14.01
C LEU A 111 4.60 12.01 -14.48
N ARG A 112 4.03 12.42 -15.62
CA ARG A 112 2.83 11.79 -16.18
C ARG A 112 3.06 10.32 -16.53
N SER A 113 4.11 9.99 -17.30
CA SER A 113 4.38 8.61 -17.73
C SER A 113 4.60 7.67 -16.54
N VAL A 114 5.37 8.09 -15.54
CA VAL A 114 5.60 7.28 -14.32
C VAL A 114 4.31 7.11 -13.53
N SER A 115 3.51 8.17 -13.39
CA SER A 115 2.23 8.13 -12.68
C SER A 115 1.22 7.21 -13.35
N GLU A 116 1.09 7.30 -14.68
CA GLU A 116 0.23 6.41 -15.47
C GLU A 116 0.71 4.96 -15.36
N ARG A 117 2.02 4.72 -15.35
CA ARG A 117 2.57 3.36 -15.21
C ARG A 117 2.26 2.74 -13.84
N ILE A 118 2.29 3.53 -12.77
CA ILE A 118 1.90 3.07 -11.42
C ILE A 118 0.38 2.85 -11.34
N TRP A 119 -0.40 3.74 -11.96
CA TRP A 119 -1.85 3.61 -12.03
C TRP A 119 -2.25 2.30 -12.72
N GLU A 120 -1.65 1.97 -13.87
CA GLU A 120 -1.93 0.72 -14.60
C GLU A 120 -1.61 -0.58 -13.84
N ALA A 121 -0.74 -0.53 -12.83
CA ALA A 121 -0.45 -1.71 -12.02
C ALA A 121 -1.71 -2.17 -11.25
N ASP A 122 -1.75 -3.43 -10.83
CA ASP A 122 -2.92 -3.97 -10.15
C ASP A 122 -3.22 -3.21 -8.84
N PHE A 123 -4.50 -3.02 -8.51
CA PHE A 123 -4.89 -2.65 -7.15
C PHE A 123 -5.15 -3.94 -6.38
N GLU A 124 -4.27 -4.25 -5.42
CA GLU A 124 -4.20 -5.58 -4.83
C GLU A 124 -3.64 -5.61 -3.41
N SER A 125 -4.04 -6.65 -2.68
CA SER A 125 -3.52 -6.99 -1.35
C SER A 125 -2.97 -8.42 -1.28
N TYR A 126 -3.04 -9.21 -2.36
CA TYR A 126 -2.58 -10.60 -2.37
C TYR A 126 -1.08 -10.72 -2.07
N SER A 127 -0.28 -9.73 -2.46
CA SER A 127 1.18 -9.70 -2.26
C SER A 127 1.59 -9.63 -0.79
N ARG A 128 0.66 -9.29 0.11
CA ARG A 128 0.86 -9.35 1.57
C ARG A 128 0.89 -10.77 2.10
N PHE A 129 0.26 -11.70 1.38
CA PHE A 129 0.13 -13.11 1.80
C PHE A 129 1.00 -14.07 0.97
N THR A 130 1.64 -13.57 -0.08
CA THR A 130 2.57 -14.33 -0.92
C THR A 130 3.97 -13.72 -0.89
N GLY A 131 4.94 -14.44 -1.48
CA GLY A 131 6.31 -13.93 -1.61
C GLY A 131 6.96 -13.59 -0.28
N GLN A 132 7.33 -12.31 -0.10
CA GLN A 132 7.98 -11.81 1.12
C GLN A 132 7.02 -11.68 2.31
N LYS A 133 5.70 -11.77 2.09
CA LYS A 133 4.66 -11.72 3.13
C LYS A 133 4.78 -10.47 4.03
N LEU A 134 4.89 -9.32 3.36
CA LEU A 134 5.02 -8.03 4.04
C LEU A 134 3.65 -7.58 4.53
N ILE A 135 3.55 -7.25 5.81
CA ILE A 135 2.30 -6.72 6.40
C ILE A 135 1.86 -5.47 5.66
N PHE A 136 2.80 -4.59 5.32
CA PHE A 136 2.57 -3.38 4.53
C PHE A 136 3.84 -3.03 3.75
N LYS A 137 3.71 -2.67 2.47
CA LYS A 137 4.86 -2.38 1.60
C LYS A 137 5.25 -0.91 1.67
N THR A 138 6.54 -0.65 1.77
CA THR A 138 7.08 0.70 1.55
C THR A 138 7.00 1.08 0.07
N GLY A 139 7.25 2.35 -0.25
CA GLY A 139 7.29 2.82 -1.65
C GLY A 139 8.28 2.03 -2.52
N ASP A 140 9.49 1.75 -2.03
CA ASP A 140 10.49 0.97 -2.76
C ASP A 140 10.06 -0.48 -3.01
N GLU A 141 9.47 -1.12 -1.98
CA GLU A 141 8.96 -2.48 -2.07
C GLU A 141 7.77 -2.58 -3.04
N THR A 142 6.93 -1.54 -3.07
CA THR A 142 5.81 -1.46 -3.99
C THR A 142 6.28 -1.29 -5.44
N VAL A 143 7.30 -0.46 -5.71
CA VAL A 143 7.88 -0.37 -7.07
C VAL A 143 8.42 -1.73 -7.51
N LEU A 144 9.17 -2.43 -6.65
CA LEU A 144 9.68 -3.76 -6.98
C LEU A 144 8.55 -4.78 -7.21
N ASN A 145 7.46 -4.69 -6.45
CA ASN A 145 6.29 -5.54 -6.65
C ASN A 145 5.60 -5.26 -8.00
N ILE A 146 5.48 -3.99 -8.39
CA ILE A 146 4.96 -3.60 -9.71
C ILE A 146 5.86 -4.12 -10.83
N ILE A 147 7.19 -4.01 -10.69
CA ILE A 147 8.15 -4.57 -11.65
C ILE A 147 7.97 -6.09 -11.81
N ALA A 148 7.65 -6.79 -10.72
CA ALA A 148 7.38 -8.22 -10.73
C ALA A 148 6.00 -8.60 -11.34
N GLY A 149 5.19 -7.61 -11.72
CA GLY A 149 3.86 -7.78 -12.30
C GLY A 149 2.71 -7.71 -11.29
N GLY A 150 2.99 -7.38 -10.03
CA GLY A 150 1.99 -7.10 -9.00
C GLY A 150 1.58 -5.62 -8.97
N GLY A 151 1.23 -5.15 -7.77
CA GLY A 151 0.74 -3.80 -7.58
C GLY A 151 0.79 -3.36 -6.12
N GLY A 152 -0.30 -2.75 -5.67
CA GLY A 152 -0.48 -2.35 -4.27
C GLY A 152 -1.77 -1.56 -4.07
N ILE A 153 -2.10 -1.28 -2.83
CA ILE A 153 -3.25 -0.43 -2.49
C ILE A 153 -2.91 1.06 -2.68
N CYS A 154 -3.87 1.94 -2.42
CA CYS A 154 -3.74 3.38 -2.64
C CYS A 154 -2.50 4.00 -1.95
N SER A 155 -2.33 3.75 -0.66
CA SER A 155 -1.22 4.29 0.14
C SER A 155 0.14 3.76 -0.34
N GLU A 156 0.23 2.48 -0.68
CA GLU A 156 1.44 1.84 -1.22
C GLU A 156 1.85 2.43 -2.58
N LYS A 157 0.89 2.59 -3.51
CA LYS A 157 1.15 3.16 -4.84
C LYS A 157 1.54 4.64 -4.80
N VAL A 158 0.90 5.41 -3.93
CA VAL A 158 1.27 6.81 -3.68
C VAL A 158 2.68 6.91 -3.13
N GLN A 159 3.05 6.04 -2.19
CA GLN A 159 4.42 5.97 -1.71
C GLN A 159 5.41 5.53 -2.79
N ALA A 160 5.03 4.61 -3.68
CA ALA A 160 5.87 4.18 -4.80
C ALA A 160 6.17 5.35 -5.73
N LEU A 161 5.14 6.10 -6.12
CA LEU A 161 5.28 7.28 -6.97
C LEU A 161 6.15 8.34 -6.30
N LYS A 162 5.84 8.69 -5.05
CA LYS A 162 6.64 9.65 -4.28
C LYS A 162 8.09 9.19 -4.11
N PHE A 163 8.34 7.91 -3.85
CA PHE A 163 9.69 7.36 -3.72
C PHE A 163 10.51 7.54 -4.99
N LEU A 164 9.94 7.27 -6.16
CA LEU A 164 10.62 7.50 -7.43
C LEU A 164 10.89 8.99 -7.67
N THR A 165 9.87 9.83 -7.50
CA THR A 165 9.97 11.25 -7.84
C THR A 165 10.83 12.04 -6.85
N ASP A 166 10.81 11.70 -5.55
CA ASP A 166 11.70 12.29 -4.53
C ASP A 166 13.18 12.10 -4.93
N ASN A 167 13.55 10.91 -5.45
CA ASN A 167 14.92 10.62 -5.89
C ASN A 167 15.30 11.27 -7.22
N LEU A 168 14.32 11.77 -7.98
CA LEU A 168 14.52 12.58 -9.17
C LEU A 168 14.47 14.10 -8.90
N GLY A 169 14.31 14.50 -7.63
CA GLY A 169 14.31 15.89 -7.21
C GLY A 169 12.96 16.62 -7.34
N TYR A 170 11.85 15.88 -7.48
CA TYR A 170 10.51 16.49 -7.48
C TYR A 170 10.06 16.79 -6.06
N GLU A 171 9.54 18.00 -5.85
CA GLU A 171 8.88 18.39 -4.61
C GLU A 171 7.41 17.99 -4.63
N SER A 172 6.96 17.31 -3.57
CA SER A 172 5.57 16.88 -3.44
C SER A 172 5.11 16.72 -1.99
N GLU A 173 3.80 16.90 -1.80
CA GLU A 173 3.06 16.72 -0.55
C GLU A 173 2.04 15.58 -0.71
N TYR A 174 1.79 14.85 0.36
CA TYR A 174 0.63 13.96 0.45
C TYR A 174 -0.66 14.75 0.60
N LEU A 175 -1.67 14.32 -0.15
CA LEU A 175 -3.06 14.69 0.05
C LEU A 175 -3.78 13.53 0.73
N LEU A 176 -4.73 13.86 1.60
CA LEU A 176 -5.65 12.89 2.19
C LEU A 176 -7.03 13.07 1.59
N ALA A 177 -7.73 11.96 1.39
CA ALA A 177 -9.06 11.94 0.84
C ALA A 177 -9.91 10.83 1.45
N GLY A 178 -11.21 10.94 1.24
CA GLY A 178 -12.12 9.84 1.50
C GLY A 178 -13.59 10.22 1.30
N PRO A 179 -14.47 9.23 1.47
CA PRO A 179 -15.86 9.34 1.09
C PRO A 179 -16.63 10.29 2.01
N ASN A 180 -17.38 11.20 1.39
CA ASN A 180 -18.29 12.12 2.09
C ASN A 180 -17.58 12.98 3.16
N ALA A 181 -16.30 13.29 2.94
CA ALA A 181 -15.44 14.07 3.82
C ALA A 181 -15.40 15.57 3.45
N GLU A 182 -16.53 16.16 3.04
CA GLU A 182 -16.59 17.54 2.51
C GLU A 182 -16.00 18.63 3.43
N LYS A 183 -16.15 18.46 4.75
CA LYS A 183 -15.79 19.47 5.75
C LYS A 183 -14.26 19.65 5.87
N PRO A 184 -13.77 20.73 6.50
CA PRO A 184 -12.34 20.88 6.76
C PRO A 184 -11.74 19.68 7.50
N ILE A 185 -10.50 19.33 7.15
CA ILE A 185 -9.82 18.16 7.72
C ILE A 185 -9.55 18.38 9.22
N PRO A 186 -9.96 17.43 10.10
CA PRO A 186 -9.86 17.61 11.54
C PRO A 186 -8.49 17.17 12.06
N GLU A 187 -7.43 17.91 11.70
CA GLU A 187 -6.03 17.52 11.96
C GLU A 187 -5.73 17.14 13.42
N GLU A 188 -6.22 17.91 14.39
CA GLU A 188 -6.00 17.62 15.82
C GLU A 188 -6.54 16.23 16.21
N LYS A 189 -7.69 15.84 15.65
CA LYS A 189 -8.29 14.53 15.89
C LYS A 189 -7.55 13.42 15.17
N LEU A 190 -7.01 13.69 13.98
CA LEU A 190 -6.17 12.71 13.27
C LEU A 190 -4.85 12.47 14.03
N ARG A 191 -4.21 13.52 14.57
CA ARG A 191 -3.02 13.37 15.43
C ARG A 191 -3.31 12.61 16.71
N GLU A 192 -4.46 12.86 17.35
CA GLU A 192 -4.91 12.13 18.54
C GLU A 192 -5.04 10.62 18.24
N LEU A 193 -5.57 10.24 17.07
CA LEU A 193 -5.68 8.85 16.65
C LEU A 193 -4.32 8.18 16.44
N LEU A 194 -3.37 8.88 15.81
CA LEU A 194 -2.02 8.37 15.60
C LEU A 194 -1.21 8.25 16.90
N THR A 195 -1.62 8.97 17.94
CA THR A 195 -0.98 8.89 19.27
C THR A 195 -1.59 7.80 20.14
N THR A 196 -2.91 7.61 20.08
CA THR A 196 -3.66 6.72 20.96
C THR A 196 -3.88 5.33 20.38
N PHE A 197 -3.86 5.19 19.05
CA PHE A 197 -4.28 4.00 18.32
C PHE A 197 -5.70 3.54 18.68
N GLU A 198 -6.57 4.45 19.16
CA GLU A 198 -7.97 4.16 19.51
C GLU A 198 -8.91 4.44 18.33
N PHE A 199 -9.15 3.42 17.50
CA PHE A 199 -9.94 3.56 16.27
C PHE A 199 -11.45 3.27 16.43
N ASP A 200 -11.87 2.58 17.49
CA ASP A 200 -13.23 2.06 17.68
C ASP A 200 -14.35 3.13 17.63
N PHE A 201 -14.09 4.32 18.18
CA PHE A 201 -15.07 5.42 18.23
C PHE A 201 -14.82 6.50 17.17
N SER A 202 -13.92 6.22 16.24
CA SER A 202 -13.25 7.23 15.42
C SER A 202 -13.53 7.08 13.93
N LYS A 203 -14.42 6.14 13.53
CA LYS A 203 -14.87 5.95 12.13
C LYS A 203 -15.26 7.26 11.43
N ARG A 204 -15.87 8.20 12.16
CA ARG A 204 -16.25 9.53 11.64
C ARG A 204 -15.06 10.41 11.20
N TYR A 205 -13.87 10.15 11.73
CA TYR A 205 -12.63 10.86 11.44
C TYR A 205 -11.73 10.06 10.50
N MET A 206 -11.79 8.73 10.57
CA MET A 206 -11.03 7.86 9.67
C MET A 206 -11.38 8.10 8.19
N ARG A 207 -12.64 8.41 7.88
CA ARG A 207 -13.05 8.79 6.50
C ARG A 207 -12.26 9.92 5.84
N TYR A 208 -11.47 10.69 6.59
CA TYR A 208 -10.63 11.75 6.01
C TYR A 208 -9.32 11.23 5.44
N TRP A 209 -8.89 10.02 5.81
CA TRP A 209 -7.61 9.42 5.41
C TRP A 209 -7.76 7.99 4.87
N GLU A 210 -8.94 7.64 4.36
CA GLU A 210 -9.19 6.35 3.69
C GLU A 210 -8.52 6.27 2.31
N HIS A 211 -8.04 7.41 1.80
CA HIS A 211 -7.36 7.51 0.52
C HIS A 211 -6.24 8.55 0.53
N MET A 212 -5.26 8.37 -0.35
CA MET A 212 -4.11 9.26 -0.51
C MET A 212 -3.86 9.60 -1.97
N ALA A 213 -3.28 10.77 -2.21
CA ALA A 213 -2.78 11.22 -3.51
C ALA A 213 -1.57 12.15 -3.31
N LEU A 214 -1.00 12.67 -4.39
CA LEU A 214 0.12 13.60 -4.34
C LEU A 214 -0.23 14.95 -4.95
N LEU A 215 0.28 16.01 -4.32
CA LEU A 215 0.36 17.35 -4.88
C LEU A 215 1.83 17.64 -5.18
N TYR A 216 2.16 17.86 -6.45
CA TYR A 216 3.50 18.26 -6.89
C TYR A 216 3.59 19.77 -7.05
N HIS A 217 4.74 20.32 -6.68
CA HIS A 217 5.12 21.70 -6.94
C HIS A 217 6.21 21.71 -8.01
N LEU A 218 5.79 21.85 -9.28
CA LEU A 218 6.68 21.73 -10.42
C LEU A 218 6.70 23.05 -11.19
N ASP A 219 7.87 23.68 -11.26
CA ASP A 219 8.12 24.88 -12.08
C ASP A 219 7.13 26.04 -11.81
N GLY A 220 6.71 26.18 -10.56
CA GLY A 220 5.75 27.22 -10.14
C GLY A 220 4.27 26.87 -10.38
N SER A 221 3.99 25.64 -10.82
CA SER A 221 2.64 25.09 -11.00
C SER A 221 2.36 23.96 -10.02
N ASP A 222 1.13 23.96 -9.49
CA ASP A 222 0.61 22.87 -8.68
C ASP A 222 -0.01 21.80 -9.59
N ILE A 223 0.31 20.53 -9.32
CA ILE A 223 -0.18 19.37 -10.06
C ILE A 223 -0.71 18.32 -9.09
N VAL A 224 -2.00 17.98 -9.18
CA VAL A 224 -2.56 16.86 -8.41
C VAL A 224 -2.47 15.59 -9.22
N VAL A 225 -1.89 14.57 -8.60
CA VAL A 225 -1.73 13.23 -9.19
C VAL A 225 -2.33 12.18 -8.28
N ASP A 226 -3.26 11.39 -8.82
CA ASP A 226 -3.77 10.18 -8.21
C ASP A 226 -3.50 8.99 -9.13
N ALA A 227 -2.50 8.19 -8.74
CA ALA A 227 -2.00 7.05 -9.50
C ALA A 227 -2.40 5.70 -8.88
N THR A 228 -3.52 5.66 -8.14
CA THR A 228 -3.85 4.49 -7.30
C THR A 228 -4.67 3.42 -8.02
N ASN A 229 -5.53 3.80 -8.96
CA ASN A 229 -6.40 2.89 -9.73
C ASN A 229 -7.40 2.13 -8.84
N GLY A 230 -7.62 0.83 -9.09
CA GLY A 230 -8.73 0.07 -8.53
C GLY A 230 -10.03 0.50 -9.17
N ASN A 231 -10.71 1.45 -8.53
CA ASN A 231 -11.90 2.12 -9.08
C ASN A 231 -11.78 3.65 -9.06
N ILE A 232 -10.59 4.16 -8.76
CA ILE A 232 -10.30 5.59 -8.78
C ILE A 232 -9.72 5.92 -10.17
N PRO A 233 -10.32 6.87 -10.91
CA PRO A 233 -9.82 7.25 -12.22
C PRO A 233 -8.41 7.82 -12.10
N PHE A 234 -7.63 7.74 -13.18
CA PHE A 234 -6.34 8.43 -13.21
C PHE A 234 -6.56 9.94 -13.13
N ILE A 235 -6.04 10.58 -12.09
CA ILE A 235 -6.13 12.04 -11.90
C ILE A 235 -4.77 12.64 -12.20
N PHE A 236 -4.74 13.59 -13.14
CA PHE A 236 -3.57 14.40 -13.44
C PHE A 236 -4.04 15.83 -13.76
N LEU A 237 -4.26 16.63 -12.73
CA LEU A 237 -4.80 17.98 -12.85
C LEU A 237 -3.69 19.01 -12.70
N VAL A 238 -3.73 20.06 -13.52
CA VAL A 238 -2.74 21.14 -13.53
C VAL A 238 -3.44 22.48 -13.38
N GLY A 239 -2.85 23.39 -12.61
CA GLY A 239 -3.30 24.78 -12.54
C GLY A 239 -4.72 24.93 -11.96
N PRO A 240 -5.65 25.66 -12.61
CA PRO A 240 -6.95 26.03 -12.00
C PRO A 240 -7.84 24.85 -11.57
N ASP A 241 -7.66 23.67 -12.16
CA ASP A 241 -8.44 22.49 -11.76
C ASP A 241 -7.96 21.88 -10.44
N VAL A 242 -6.70 22.10 -10.07
CA VAL A 242 -6.18 21.76 -8.73
C VAL A 242 -6.90 22.57 -7.66
N ASP A 243 -7.08 23.88 -7.91
CA ASP A 243 -7.79 24.75 -6.99
C ASP A 243 -9.23 24.29 -6.78
N LYS A 244 -9.96 23.91 -7.85
CA LYS A 244 -11.33 23.40 -7.72
C LYS A 244 -11.43 22.14 -6.86
N MET A 245 -10.42 21.27 -6.90
CA MET A 245 -10.40 20.03 -6.13
C MET A 245 -10.04 20.28 -4.66
N LEU A 246 -9.10 21.20 -4.39
CA LEU A 246 -8.54 21.42 -3.05
C LEU A 246 -9.12 22.62 -2.30
N ASN A 247 -9.96 23.44 -2.93
CA ASN A 247 -10.54 24.64 -2.31
C ASN A 247 -11.29 24.30 -1.01
N ARG A 248 -11.19 25.15 0.01
CA ARG A 248 -11.83 24.94 1.31
C ARG A 248 -13.35 25.20 1.32
N ARG A 249 -13.89 25.97 0.36
CA ARG A 249 -15.32 26.36 0.36
C ARG A 249 -16.17 25.56 -0.61
N ASP A 250 -15.75 25.49 -1.87
CA ASP A 250 -16.52 24.91 -2.96
C ASP A 250 -15.72 23.81 -3.68
N LYS A 251 -15.17 22.85 -2.90
CA LYS A 251 -14.42 21.73 -3.49
C LYS A 251 -15.34 20.79 -4.26
N VAL A 252 -14.88 20.37 -5.43
CA VAL A 252 -15.59 19.39 -6.26
C VAL A 252 -15.11 17.98 -5.88
N PRO A 253 -16.00 17.05 -5.50
CA PRO A 253 -15.60 15.68 -5.20
C PRO A 253 -15.29 14.89 -6.48
N VAL A 254 -14.51 13.82 -6.31
CA VAL A 254 -14.31 12.79 -7.33
C VAL A 254 -15.31 11.67 -7.08
N SER A 255 -16.04 11.26 -8.11
CA SER A 255 -16.95 10.12 -8.04
C SER A 255 -16.15 8.83 -8.16
N VAL A 256 -16.15 8.01 -7.11
CA VAL A 256 -15.40 6.75 -7.04
C VAL A 256 -16.37 5.61 -6.81
N ARG A 257 -16.25 4.51 -7.56
CA ARG A 257 -17.08 3.33 -7.38
C ARG A 257 -16.37 2.30 -6.50
N MET A 258 -16.57 2.35 -5.20
CA MET A 258 -16.01 1.35 -4.27
C MET A 258 -16.88 0.09 -4.25
N SER A 259 -16.44 -0.96 -4.94
CA SER A 259 -17.13 -2.25 -5.03
C SER A 259 -18.60 -2.10 -5.47
N LEU A 260 -19.54 -2.08 -4.54
CA LEU A 260 -20.97 -2.01 -4.82
C LEU A 260 -21.54 -0.58 -4.87
N ASN A 261 -20.86 0.41 -4.27
CA ASN A 261 -21.39 1.77 -4.10
C ASN A 261 -20.57 2.80 -4.86
N THR A 262 -21.22 3.89 -5.29
CA THR A 262 -20.54 5.08 -5.77
C THR A 262 -20.52 6.13 -4.67
N GLU A 263 -19.33 6.63 -4.37
CA GLU A 263 -19.07 7.57 -3.28
C GLU A 263 -18.40 8.83 -3.81
N SER A 264 -18.60 9.94 -3.09
CA SER A 264 -17.98 11.23 -3.41
C SER A 264 -16.74 11.42 -2.55
N PHE A 265 -15.56 11.30 -3.15
CA PHE A 265 -14.28 11.47 -2.49
C PHE A 265 -13.86 12.93 -2.50
N TYR A 266 -13.56 13.47 -1.32
CA TYR A 266 -13.08 14.85 -1.15
C TYR A 266 -11.60 14.83 -0.78
N TYR A 267 -10.80 15.65 -1.45
CA TYR A 267 -9.34 15.71 -1.25
C TYR A 267 -8.96 16.94 -0.43
N HIS A 268 -7.94 16.78 0.41
CA HIS A 268 -7.53 17.75 1.40
C HIS A 268 -6.00 17.87 1.41
N ARG A 269 -5.53 19.12 1.36
CA ARG A 269 -4.20 19.43 1.88
C ARG A 269 -4.22 19.25 3.39
N VAL A 270 -3.14 18.69 3.91
CA VAL A 270 -2.96 18.40 5.32
C VAL A 270 -1.51 18.70 5.70
N THR A 271 -1.27 19.02 6.96
CA THR A 271 0.09 19.04 7.50
C THR A 271 0.72 17.64 7.36
N GLN A 272 1.94 17.59 6.83
CA GLN A 272 2.57 16.35 6.36
C GLN A 272 2.98 15.37 7.46
N ASP A 273 3.04 15.81 8.73
CA ASP A 273 3.26 14.93 9.87
C ASP A 273 2.18 13.84 9.96
N ILE A 274 0.92 14.18 9.68
CA ILE A 274 -0.21 13.24 9.77
C ILE A 274 -0.09 12.07 8.77
N PRO A 275 0.01 12.29 7.44
CA PRO A 275 0.13 11.20 6.49
C PRO A 275 1.45 10.42 6.67
N GLU A 276 2.55 11.09 7.02
CA GLU A 276 3.83 10.40 7.26
C GLU A 276 3.77 9.48 8.49
N ASP A 277 3.20 9.95 9.60
CA ASP A 277 3.01 9.15 10.81
C ASP A 277 2.02 8.00 10.59
N LEU A 278 0.96 8.21 9.80
CA LEU A 278 0.03 7.15 9.42
C LEU A 278 0.73 6.04 8.62
N LEU A 279 1.47 6.40 7.58
CA LEU A 279 2.21 5.44 6.75
C LEU A 279 3.25 4.69 7.60
N ASN A 280 3.96 5.41 8.47
CA ASN A 280 4.92 4.82 9.38
C ASN A 280 4.25 3.86 10.40
N ALA A 281 3.05 4.19 10.87
CA ALA A 281 2.28 3.31 11.74
C ALA A 281 1.86 2.01 11.03
N LEU A 282 1.37 2.11 9.79
CA LEU A 282 1.01 0.95 8.97
C LEU A 282 2.22 0.05 8.64
N GLU A 283 3.39 0.64 8.41
CA GLU A 283 4.62 -0.09 8.11
C GLU A 283 5.18 -0.92 9.28
N GLY A 284 4.96 -0.49 10.53
CA GLY A 284 5.74 -1.04 11.65
C GLY A 284 5.09 -1.07 13.03
N TRP A 285 3.91 -0.50 13.20
CA TRP A 285 3.26 -0.38 14.51
C TRP A 285 1.90 -1.02 14.62
N ILE A 286 1.18 -1.17 13.50
CA ILE A 286 -0.13 -1.83 13.44
C ILE A 286 0.09 -3.26 12.93
N PRO A 287 0.16 -4.28 13.81
CA PRO A 287 0.50 -5.63 13.40
C PRO A 287 -0.52 -6.23 12.46
N GLU A 288 -1.79 -5.84 12.55
CA GLU A 288 -2.91 -6.35 11.75
C GLU A 288 -3.22 -5.48 10.52
N ALA A 289 -2.32 -4.57 10.10
CA ALA A 289 -2.58 -3.68 8.97
C ALA A 289 -2.90 -4.45 7.68
N ASP A 290 -2.30 -5.62 7.46
CA ASP A 290 -2.63 -6.52 6.35
C ASP A 290 -4.08 -7.00 6.37
N LEU A 291 -4.61 -7.32 7.56
CA LEU A 291 -5.98 -7.79 7.74
C LEU A 291 -6.99 -6.64 7.72
N ILE A 292 -6.67 -5.51 8.35
CA ILE A 292 -7.53 -4.31 8.36
C ILE A 292 -7.80 -3.84 6.93
N GLU A 293 -6.76 -3.74 6.11
CA GLU A 293 -6.91 -3.29 4.71
C GLU A 293 -7.79 -4.25 3.89
N VAL A 294 -7.63 -5.56 4.08
CA VAL A 294 -8.41 -6.56 3.33
C VAL A 294 -9.86 -6.62 3.80
N PHE A 295 -10.08 -6.69 5.11
CA PHE A 295 -11.38 -7.04 5.71
C PHE A 295 -12.18 -5.84 6.23
N GLU A 296 -11.55 -4.94 6.98
CA GLU A 296 -12.25 -3.82 7.61
C GLU A 296 -12.45 -2.65 6.63
N ASN A 297 -11.44 -2.38 5.79
CA ASN A 297 -11.54 -1.42 4.69
C ASN A 297 -12.19 -2.03 3.43
N GLU A 298 -12.51 -3.33 3.47
CA GLU A 298 -13.13 -4.08 2.38
C GLU A 298 -12.40 -3.95 1.02
N LEU A 299 -11.07 -3.77 1.03
CA LEU A 299 -10.29 -3.70 -0.21
C LEU A 299 -10.13 -5.07 -0.88
N GLY A 300 -10.38 -6.15 -0.14
CA GLY A 300 -10.22 -7.52 -0.63
C GLY A 300 -8.80 -7.83 -1.07
N LEU A 301 -8.65 -8.86 -1.90
CA LEU A 301 -7.37 -9.26 -2.47
C LEU A 301 -7.10 -8.58 -3.82
N TYR A 302 -8.15 -8.16 -4.53
CA TYR A 302 -8.05 -7.58 -5.87
C TYR A 302 -9.24 -6.68 -6.20
N ILE A 303 -8.96 -5.53 -6.81
CA ILE A 303 -9.95 -4.61 -7.38
C ILE A 303 -9.49 -4.15 -8.77
N SER A 304 -10.39 -4.19 -9.74
CA SER A 304 -10.27 -3.49 -11.02
C SER A 304 -11.62 -2.91 -11.45
N GLU A 305 -11.68 -2.27 -12.61
CA GLU A 305 -12.94 -1.78 -13.20
C GLU A 305 -13.99 -2.89 -13.41
N ARG A 306 -13.55 -4.15 -13.50
CA ARG A 306 -14.43 -5.29 -13.79
C ARG A 306 -14.52 -6.31 -12.66
N PHE A 307 -13.46 -6.54 -11.90
CA PHE A 307 -13.46 -7.63 -10.93
C PHE A 307 -13.19 -7.12 -9.52
N PHE A 308 -13.93 -7.67 -8.57
CA PHE A 308 -13.62 -7.61 -7.15
C PHE A 308 -13.46 -9.02 -6.60
N VAL A 309 -12.33 -9.31 -5.95
CA VAL A 309 -12.06 -10.62 -5.34
C VAL A 309 -11.85 -10.46 -3.85
N MET A 310 -12.69 -11.13 -3.06
CA MET A 310 -12.74 -11.00 -1.61
C MET A 310 -12.65 -12.38 -0.94
N PRO A 311 -11.78 -12.56 0.07
CA PRO A 311 -11.75 -13.75 0.89
C PRO A 311 -12.93 -13.78 1.86
N LEU A 312 -13.53 -14.95 2.04
CA LEU A 312 -14.53 -15.22 3.07
C LEU A 312 -13.94 -16.11 4.14
N VAL A 313 -13.67 -15.55 5.32
CA VAL A 313 -13.17 -16.32 6.45
C VAL A 313 -14.33 -16.70 7.36
N TYR A 314 -14.42 -17.98 7.74
CA TYR A 314 -15.54 -18.51 8.53
C TYR A 314 -15.11 -19.73 9.38
N LYS A 315 -15.73 -19.93 10.54
CA LYS A 315 -15.46 -21.10 11.42
C LYS A 315 -16.32 -22.31 11.08
N ASN A 316 -17.52 -22.09 10.55
CA ASN A 316 -18.46 -23.16 10.27
C ASN A 316 -19.42 -22.83 9.12
N ARG A 317 -20.08 -23.85 8.61
CA ARG A 317 -20.99 -23.72 7.46
C ARG A 317 -22.13 -22.73 7.67
N LYS A 318 -22.63 -22.58 8.90
CA LYS A 318 -23.72 -21.62 9.19
C LYS A 318 -23.23 -20.18 9.01
N GLU A 319 -22.01 -19.89 9.44
CA GLU A 319 -21.37 -18.59 9.26
C GLU A 319 -21.09 -18.31 7.78
N PHE A 320 -20.55 -19.29 7.04
CA PHE A 320 -20.37 -19.19 5.59
C PHE A 320 -21.68 -18.86 4.87
N LEU A 321 -22.77 -19.61 5.12
CA LEU A 321 -24.08 -19.35 4.51
C LEU A 321 -24.64 -17.96 4.88
N GLY A 322 -24.24 -17.41 6.03
CA GLY A 322 -24.55 -16.05 6.42
C GLY A 322 -23.80 -15.00 5.59
N LEU A 323 -22.49 -15.19 5.40
CA LEU A 323 -21.65 -14.38 4.51
C LEU A 323 -22.14 -14.43 3.07
N GLU A 324 -22.36 -15.63 2.55
CA GLU A 324 -22.87 -15.89 1.20
C GLU A 324 -24.16 -15.11 0.94
N ARG A 325 -25.13 -15.20 1.86
CA ARG A 325 -26.40 -14.48 1.74
C ARG A 325 -26.21 -12.97 1.75
N ARG A 326 -25.29 -12.44 2.57
CA ARG A 326 -24.99 -11.00 2.61
C ARG A 326 -24.46 -10.51 1.27
N TYR A 327 -23.46 -11.18 0.70
CA TYR A 327 -22.90 -10.81 -0.61
C TYR A 327 -23.91 -10.93 -1.73
N LYS A 328 -24.67 -12.04 -1.81
CA LYS A 328 -25.74 -12.21 -2.82
C LYS A 328 -26.78 -11.09 -2.74
N THR A 329 -27.28 -10.81 -1.53
CA THR A 329 -28.26 -9.74 -1.31
C THR A 329 -27.69 -8.37 -1.70
N ALA A 330 -26.43 -8.10 -1.37
CA ALA A 330 -25.79 -6.83 -1.67
C ALA A 330 -25.58 -6.65 -3.18
N CYS A 331 -25.09 -7.68 -3.88
CA CYS A 331 -24.89 -7.66 -5.34
C CYS A 331 -26.22 -7.56 -6.11
N GLU A 332 -27.24 -8.34 -5.70
CA GLU A 332 -28.58 -8.29 -6.31
C GLU A 332 -29.22 -6.90 -6.22
N ARG A 333 -29.02 -6.18 -5.11
CA ARG A 333 -29.55 -4.82 -4.92
C ARG A 333 -29.00 -3.80 -5.92
N VAL A 334 -27.78 -4.00 -6.39
CA VAL A 334 -27.10 -3.12 -7.35
C VAL A 334 -27.00 -3.72 -8.75
N GLY A 335 -27.65 -4.88 -8.97
CA GLY A 335 -27.71 -5.53 -10.28
C GLY A 335 -26.39 -6.17 -10.73
N LEU A 336 -25.52 -6.57 -9.80
CA LEU A 336 -24.23 -7.19 -10.10
C LEU A 336 -24.29 -8.71 -9.94
N HIS A 337 -23.48 -9.40 -10.73
CA HIS A 337 -23.30 -10.84 -10.63
C HIS A 337 -22.12 -11.17 -9.72
N CYS A 338 -22.32 -12.13 -8.81
CA CYS A 338 -21.25 -12.64 -7.97
C CYS A 338 -21.24 -14.17 -7.94
N ALA A 339 -20.05 -14.74 -7.93
CA ALA A 339 -19.80 -16.13 -7.60
C ALA A 339 -19.23 -16.22 -6.18
N ILE A 340 -19.71 -17.19 -5.41
CA ILE A 340 -19.29 -17.39 -4.02
C ILE A 340 -19.04 -18.88 -3.85
N ASP A 341 -17.80 -19.22 -3.53
CA ASP A 341 -17.34 -20.59 -3.36
C ASP A 341 -16.91 -20.80 -1.90
N GLU A 342 -17.41 -21.88 -1.28
CA GLU A 342 -17.05 -22.25 0.11
C GLU A 342 -15.58 -22.69 0.21
N GLU A 343 -15.08 -23.31 -0.86
CA GLU A 343 -13.69 -23.71 -1.00
C GLU A 343 -12.87 -22.60 -1.69
N TRP A 344 -11.57 -22.54 -1.39
CA TRP A 344 -10.66 -21.59 -2.03
C TRP A 344 -10.36 -22.03 -3.47
N ASN A 345 -11.18 -21.59 -4.42
CA ASN A 345 -10.99 -21.82 -5.85
C ASN A 345 -11.63 -20.71 -6.70
N LEU A 346 -11.38 -20.74 -8.01
CA LEU A 346 -11.89 -19.79 -8.99
C LEU A 346 -12.62 -20.52 -10.14
N ASP A 347 -13.30 -21.63 -9.83
CA ASP A 347 -13.87 -22.54 -10.83
C ASP A 347 -15.22 -22.09 -11.40
N SER A 348 -15.87 -21.13 -10.73
CA SER A 348 -17.07 -20.47 -11.24
C SER A 348 -16.84 -19.78 -12.60
N GLU A 349 -17.91 -19.54 -13.35
CA GLU A 349 -17.82 -18.88 -14.66
C GLU A 349 -17.12 -17.51 -14.57
N ILE A 350 -17.49 -16.70 -13.58
CA ILE A 350 -16.87 -15.38 -13.33
C ILE A 350 -15.40 -15.56 -12.91
N GLY A 351 -15.11 -16.55 -12.05
CA GLY A 351 -13.75 -16.89 -11.63
C GLY A 351 -12.85 -17.26 -12.82
N GLN A 352 -13.34 -18.08 -13.74
CA GLN A 352 -12.58 -18.46 -14.95
C GLN A 352 -12.37 -17.28 -15.91
N GLN A 353 -13.33 -16.35 -16.01
CA GLN A 353 -13.16 -15.11 -16.75
C GLN A 353 -12.07 -14.22 -16.12
N PHE A 354 -12.03 -14.14 -14.79
CA PHE A 354 -10.98 -13.45 -14.06
C PHE A 354 -9.61 -14.12 -14.28
N VAL A 355 -9.51 -15.45 -14.15
CA VAL A 355 -8.26 -16.20 -14.40
C VAL A 355 -7.71 -15.94 -15.80
N LYS A 356 -8.58 -15.88 -16.81
CA LYS A 356 -8.20 -15.61 -18.20
C LYS A 356 -7.68 -14.18 -18.41
N GLN A 357 -8.28 -13.19 -17.75
CA GLN A 357 -7.92 -11.78 -17.91
C GLN A 357 -6.74 -11.36 -17.02
N HIS A 358 -6.64 -11.95 -15.83
CA HIS A 358 -5.64 -11.64 -14.82
C HIS A 358 -4.89 -12.92 -14.37
N PRO A 359 -4.13 -13.57 -15.27
CA PRO A 359 -3.48 -14.84 -14.96
C PRO A 359 -2.38 -14.73 -13.89
N PHE A 360 -1.76 -13.56 -13.74
CA PHE A 360 -0.78 -13.33 -12.67
C PHE A 360 -1.47 -13.21 -11.32
N ALA A 361 -2.43 -12.28 -11.19
CA ALA A 361 -3.18 -12.07 -9.95
C ALA A 361 -3.90 -13.34 -9.49
N SER A 362 -4.54 -14.09 -10.39
CA SER A 362 -5.20 -15.35 -10.02
C SER A 362 -4.25 -16.36 -9.40
N ARG A 363 -3.04 -16.55 -9.95
CA ARG A 363 -2.03 -17.43 -9.33
C ARG A 363 -1.61 -16.96 -7.95
N GLN A 364 -1.48 -15.65 -7.74
CA GLN A 364 -1.11 -15.09 -6.44
C GLN A 364 -2.24 -15.31 -5.43
N ILE A 365 -3.49 -14.99 -5.78
CA ILE A 365 -4.67 -15.21 -4.94
C ILE A 365 -4.78 -16.69 -4.52
N MET A 366 -4.57 -17.62 -5.46
CA MET A 366 -4.57 -19.05 -5.12
C MET A 366 -3.46 -19.44 -4.14
N ALA A 367 -2.32 -18.73 -4.14
CA ALA A 367 -1.21 -18.99 -3.23
C ALA A 367 -1.34 -18.29 -1.86
N CYS A 368 -2.31 -17.37 -1.69
CA CYS A 368 -2.49 -16.61 -0.45
C CYS A 368 -3.09 -17.42 0.70
N GLU A 369 -3.91 -18.44 0.41
CA GLU A 369 -4.85 -19.05 1.36
C GLU A 369 -4.22 -19.37 2.71
N GLU A 370 -3.13 -20.15 2.69
CA GLU A 370 -2.49 -20.66 3.89
C GLU A 370 -1.98 -19.52 4.78
N HIS A 371 -1.30 -18.53 4.20
CA HIS A 371 -0.75 -17.44 5.01
C HIS A 371 -1.81 -16.44 5.47
N LEU A 372 -2.82 -16.17 4.63
CA LEU A 372 -3.96 -15.35 5.03
C LEU A 372 -4.69 -15.98 6.21
N LEU A 373 -4.98 -17.28 6.15
CA LEU A 373 -5.61 -17.99 7.27
C LEU A 373 -4.72 -18.03 8.50
N PHE A 374 -3.41 -18.23 8.33
CA PHE A 374 -2.46 -18.16 9.44
C PHE A 374 -2.55 -16.81 10.16
N ARG A 375 -2.44 -15.69 9.41
CA ARG A 375 -2.52 -14.33 9.95
C ARG A 375 -3.85 -14.06 10.62
N TYR A 376 -4.95 -14.42 9.96
CA TYR A 376 -6.29 -14.24 10.52
C TYR A 376 -6.48 -15.05 11.81
N ASN A 377 -5.98 -16.30 11.86
CA ASN A 377 -6.08 -17.15 13.04
C ASN A 377 -5.23 -16.65 14.23
N GLU A 378 -4.10 -16.00 13.96
CA GLU A 378 -3.32 -15.34 15.00
C GLU A 378 -4.06 -14.16 15.64
N SER A 379 -4.85 -13.41 14.85
CA SER A 379 -5.63 -12.24 15.32
C SER A 379 -6.96 -12.64 15.95
N GLU A 380 -7.79 -13.41 15.23
CA GLU A 380 -9.22 -13.64 15.54
C GLU A 380 -9.50 -15.02 16.18
N GLY A 381 -8.44 -15.78 16.48
CA GLY A 381 -8.49 -17.13 17.04
C GLY A 381 -8.52 -18.24 16.00
N GLN A 382 -8.38 -19.49 16.44
CA GLN A 382 -8.08 -20.63 15.58
C GLN A 382 -9.30 -21.23 14.84
N ASP A 383 -9.01 -22.21 13.97
CA ASP A 383 -9.96 -23.09 13.26
C ASP A 383 -10.84 -22.42 12.19
N HIS A 384 -10.40 -21.27 11.65
CA HIS A 384 -11.05 -20.70 10.48
C HIS A 384 -10.73 -21.46 9.18
N LYS A 385 -11.69 -21.42 8.26
CA LYS A 385 -11.56 -21.80 6.86
C LYS A 385 -11.76 -20.58 5.97
N ALA A 386 -11.32 -20.67 4.73
CA ALA A 386 -11.48 -19.61 3.75
C ALA A 386 -12.19 -20.11 2.49
N GLY A 387 -13.09 -19.26 1.99
CA GLY A 387 -13.68 -19.35 0.65
C GLY A 387 -13.43 -18.04 -0.12
N ILE A 388 -13.96 -17.94 -1.34
CA ILE A 388 -13.75 -16.76 -2.21
C ILE A 388 -15.08 -16.22 -2.72
N VAL A 389 -15.20 -14.90 -2.78
CA VAL A 389 -16.18 -14.19 -3.60
C VAL A 389 -15.47 -13.57 -4.80
N VAL A 390 -16.06 -13.73 -5.98
CA VAL A 390 -15.71 -12.97 -7.19
C VAL A 390 -16.95 -12.22 -7.66
N VAL A 391 -16.86 -10.90 -7.77
CA VAL A 391 -17.94 -10.03 -8.28
C VAL A 391 -17.56 -9.49 -9.65
N ASP A 392 -18.46 -9.58 -10.63
CA ASP A 392 -18.37 -8.84 -11.89
C ASP A 392 -19.00 -7.45 -11.67
N LEU A 393 -18.16 -6.42 -11.68
CA LEU A 393 -18.52 -5.02 -11.46
C LEU A 393 -19.12 -4.38 -12.70
N GLN A 394 -19.05 -5.01 -13.88
CA GLN A 394 -19.65 -4.47 -15.11
C GLN A 394 -21.09 -4.92 -15.35
N GLY A 395 -21.55 -5.96 -14.63
CA GLY A 395 -22.90 -6.49 -14.78
C GLY A 395 -23.01 -7.50 -15.91
#